data_AF-A0A3B9FTV3-F1
#
_entry.id   AF-A0A3B9FTV3-F1
#
_cell.length_a   1.000
_cell.length_b   1.000
_cell.length_c   1.000
_cell.angle_alpha   90.00
_cell.angle_beta   90.00
_cell.angle_gamma   90.00
#
_symmetry.space_group_name_H-M   'P 1'
#
loop_
_entity.id
_entity.type
_entity.pdbx_description
1 polymer ?
#
loop_
_entity_poly.entity_id
_entity_poly.type
_entity_poly.pdbx_seq_one_letter_code
_entity_poly.pdbx_strand_id
1 'polypeptide(L)'
;MNVYFQYFITQKPTTMLEINFMAVLVAVVANFILGFLWYTPIFGKAWGKEMGHDPNEKPKSSDMMRGLLFMVIGNFLMAYVFAHNIAAWSFVPDMENMSATGNILNSAIFTWLGFYLPGELGGTVWEKKSWKLFFINTGYHLASLLVVATILILWK
;
A
#
# COMPACT_ATOMS: atom_id res chain seq x y z
N MET A 1 -8.96 -36.09 -31.92
CA MET A 1 -8.34 -34.91 -31.27
C MET A 1 -9.16 -34.61 -30.02
N ASN A 2 -8.53 -34.65 -28.84
CA ASN A 2 -9.23 -34.69 -27.55
C ASN A 2 -9.86 -33.32 -27.22
N VAL A 3 -11.08 -33.29 -26.68
CA VAL A 3 -11.82 -32.05 -26.34
C VAL A 3 -11.03 -31.17 -25.38
N TYR A 4 -10.23 -31.79 -24.49
CA TYR A 4 -9.28 -31.09 -23.63
C TYR A 4 -8.19 -30.33 -24.40
N PHE A 5 -7.76 -30.84 -25.55
CA PHE A 5 -6.72 -30.21 -26.38
C PHE A 5 -7.25 -28.97 -27.11
N GLN A 6 -8.54 -28.99 -27.50
CA GLN A 6 -9.21 -27.82 -28.08
C GLN A 6 -9.35 -26.67 -27.05
N TYR A 7 -9.57 -27.02 -25.78
CA TYR A 7 -9.73 -26.07 -24.66
C TYR A 7 -8.49 -25.20 -24.41
N PHE A 8 -7.28 -25.77 -24.61
CA PHE A 8 -6.02 -25.03 -24.50
C PHE A 8 -5.75 -24.12 -25.70
N ILE A 9 -6.29 -24.44 -26.89
CA ILE A 9 -6.10 -23.66 -28.12
C ILE A 9 -7.08 -22.47 -28.20
N THR A 10 -8.23 -22.54 -27.52
CA THR A 10 -9.25 -21.48 -27.47
C THR A 10 -9.03 -20.41 -26.39
N GLN A 11 -7.97 -20.50 -25.58
CA GLN A 11 -7.60 -19.42 -24.66
C GLN A 11 -7.24 -18.18 -25.50
N LYS A 12 -8.11 -17.15 -25.43
CA LYS A 12 -7.90 -15.81 -25.99
C LYS A 12 -6.47 -15.34 -25.68
N PRO A 13 -5.83 -14.54 -26.55
CA PRO A 13 -4.50 -14.02 -26.29
C PRO A 13 -4.49 -13.40 -24.90
N THR A 14 -3.53 -13.81 -24.08
CA THR A 14 -3.26 -13.27 -22.74
C THR A 14 -3.40 -11.76 -22.81
N THR A 15 -4.50 -11.21 -22.30
CA THR A 15 -4.63 -9.77 -22.09
C THR A 15 -3.51 -9.43 -21.12
N MET A 16 -2.46 -8.82 -21.62
CA MET A 16 -1.36 -8.32 -20.81
C MET A 16 -1.98 -7.45 -19.72
N LEU A 17 -1.52 -7.61 -18.48
CA LEU A 17 -1.93 -6.73 -17.39
C LEU A 17 -1.47 -5.31 -17.75
N GLU A 18 -2.38 -4.49 -18.27
CA GLU A 18 -2.09 -3.11 -18.61
C GLU A 18 -2.09 -2.29 -17.33
N ILE A 19 -0.89 -1.87 -16.92
CA ILE A 19 -0.69 -1.03 -15.74
C ILE A 19 -0.46 0.40 -16.19
N ASN A 20 -1.32 1.31 -15.74
CA ASN A 20 -1.13 2.73 -15.92
C ASN A 20 0.02 3.23 -15.04
N PHE A 21 1.22 3.28 -15.61
CA PHE A 21 2.41 3.78 -14.91
C PHE A 21 2.28 5.24 -14.45
N MET A 22 1.49 6.07 -15.13
CA MET A 22 1.24 7.44 -14.67
C MET A 22 0.42 7.43 -13.38
N ALA A 23 -0.61 6.58 -13.28
CA ALA A 23 -1.38 6.41 -12.05
C ALA A 23 -0.50 5.90 -10.91
N VAL A 24 0.44 4.98 -11.18
CA VAL A 24 1.43 4.52 -10.19
C VAL A 24 2.29 5.69 -9.70
N LEU A 25 2.86 6.49 -10.60
CA LEU A 25 3.70 7.64 -10.23
C LEU A 25 2.92 8.66 -9.38
N VAL A 26 1.67 8.97 -9.74
CA VAL A 26 0.86 9.88 -8.95
C VAL A 26 0.50 9.28 -7.59
N ALA A 27 0.22 7.97 -7.52
CA ALA A 27 0.00 7.30 -6.26
C ALA A 27 1.23 7.36 -5.33
N VAL A 28 2.45 7.24 -5.89
CA VAL A 28 3.70 7.40 -5.13
C VAL A 28 3.80 8.80 -4.52
N VAL A 29 3.54 9.84 -5.31
CA VAL A 29 3.60 11.24 -4.85
C VAL A 29 2.52 11.50 -3.79
N ALA A 30 1.28 11.06 -4.03
CA ALA A 30 0.20 11.19 -3.06
C ALA A 30 0.52 10.48 -1.74
N ASN A 31 1.07 9.26 -1.81
CA ASN A 31 1.45 8.52 -0.61
C ASN A 31 2.65 9.13 0.12
N PHE A 32 3.59 9.74 -0.62
CA PHE A 32 4.69 10.50 -0.03
C PHE A 32 4.16 11.69 0.77
N ILE A 33 3.22 12.47 0.20
CA ILE A 33 2.58 13.59 0.88
C ILE A 33 1.81 13.11 2.11
N LEU A 34 1.06 12.02 2.00
CA LEU A 34 0.36 11.42 3.13
C LEU A 34 1.32 11.02 4.25
N GLY A 35 2.42 10.33 3.92
CA GLY A 35 3.44 9.92 4.89
C GLY A 35 4.07 11.11 5.60
N PHE A 36 4.41 12.17 4.85
CA PHE A 36 4.88 13.42 5.42
C PHE A 36 3.87 14.00 6.40
N LEU A 37 2.61 14.19 5.99
CA LEU A 37 1.57 14.75 6.86
C LEU A 37 1.32 13.88 8.10
N TRP A 38 1.31 12.56 7.95
CA TRP A 38 1.05 11.61 9.02
C TRP A 38 2.13 11.65 10.09
N TYR A 39 3.40 11.50 9.69
CA TYR A 39 4.54 11.38 10.59
C TYR A 39 5.21 12.71 10.95
N THR A 40 4.72 13.84 10.42
CA THR A 40 5.18 15.17 10.84
C THR A 40 4.11 15.96 11.59
N PRO A 41 3.14 16.69 10.99
CA PRO A 41 2.20 17.52 11.75
C PRO A 41 1.14 16.73 12.52
N ILE A 42 0.66 15.59 12.00
CA ILE A 42 -0.50 14.90 12.60
C ILE A 42 -0.06 14.07 13.81
N PHE A 43 0.81 13.09 13.62
CA PHE A 43 1.25 12.16 14.66
C PHE A 43 2.74 12.24 14.97
N GLY A 44 3.52 13.10 14.33
CA GLY A 44 4.98 13.10 14.45
C GLY A 44 5.51 13.19 15.88
N LYS A 45 4.93 14.06 16.72
CA LYS A 45 5.31 14.16 18.14
C LYS A 45 4.97 12.89 18.93
N ALA A 46 3.80 12.31 18.70
CA ALA A 46 3.36 11.10 19.38
C ALA A 46 4.20 9.90 18.93
N TRP A 47 4.32 9.70 17.62
CA TRP A 47 5.15 8.68 17.00
C TRP A 47 6.60 8.77 17.47
N GLY A 48 7.22 9.95 17.41
CA GLY A 48 8.61 10.12 17.82
C GLY A 48 8.86 9.79 19.29
N LYS A 49 7.91 10.16 20.17
CA LYS A 49 7.96 9.78 21.59
C LYS A 49 7.89 8.26 21.79
N GLU A 50 6.96 7.58 21.11
CA GLU A 50 6.81 6.12 21.23
C GLU A 50 7.98 5.35 20.60
N MET A 51 8.65 5.95 19.60
CA MET A 51 9.90 5.45 19.01
C MET A 51 11.14 5.74 19.87
N GLY A 52 11.01 6.51 20.96
CA GLY A 52 12.11 6.86 21.85
C GLY A 52 13.10 7.89 21.27
N HIS A 53 12.69 8.68 20.27
CA HIS A 53 13.52 9.74 19.71
C HIS A 53 13.71 10.88 20.72
N ASP A 54 14.95 11.36 20.88
CA ASP A 54 15.23 12.57 21.64
C ASP A 54 14.72 13.80 20.87
N PRO A 55 13.78 14.59 21.42
CA PRO A 55 13.26 15.77 20.76
C PRO A 55 14.31 16.87 20.52
N ASN A 56 15.45 16.82 21.20
CA ASN A 56 16.56 17.77 21.04
C ASN A 56 17.59 17.30 20.01
N GLU A 57 17.58 16.02 19.64
CA GLU A 57 18.49 15.47 18.66
C GLU A 57 17.98 15.77 17.25
N LYS A 58 18.77 16.55 16.50
CA LYS A 58 18.48 16.79 15.08
C LYS A 58 19.11 15.68 14.25
N PRO A 59 18.34 14.96 13.41
CA PRO A 59 18.90 13.96 12.52
C PRO A 59 19.88 14.61 11.55
N LYS A 60 20.96 13.89 11.22
CA LYS A 60 21.93 14.35 10.22
C LYS A 60 21.23 14.47 8.87
N SER A 61 21.62 15.48 8.09
CA SER A 61 21.07 15.69 6.74
C SER A 61 21.23 14.45 5.83
N SER A 62 22.32 13.70 5.97
CA SER A 62 22.55 12.44 5.26
C SER A 62 21.52 11.36 5.58
N ASP A 63 21.11 11.26 6.85
CA ASP A 63 20.17 10.23 7.31
C ASP A 63 18.75 10.59 6.87
N MET A 64 18.40 11.88 6.92
CA MET A 64 17.14 12.36 6.34
C MET A 64 17.07 12.09 4.84
N MET A 65 18.13 12.41 4.09
CA MET A 65 18.17 12.17 2.64
C MET A 65 18.01 10.68 2.31
N ARG A 66 18.71 9.80 3.04
CA ARG A 66 18.55 8.35 2.90
C ARG A 66 17.12 7.91 3.21
N GLY A 67 16.53 8.40 4.31
CA GLY A 67 15.16 8.08 4.69
C GLY A 67 14.14 8.46 3.62
N LEU A 68 14.26 9.67 3.07
CA LEU A 68 13.40 10.14 1.97
C LEU A 68 13.56 9.28 0.71
N LEU A 69 14.79 8.92 0.34
CA LEU A 69 15.06 8.07 -0.82
C LEU A 69 14.42 6.69 -0.66
N PHE A 70 14.64 6.03 0.48
CA PHE A 70 14.04 4.71 0.75
C PHE A 70 12.52 4.77 0.85
N MET A 71 11.95 5.87 1.34
CA MET A 71 10.50 6.07 1.35
C MET A 71 9.93 6.16 -0.07
N VAL A 72 10.58 6.90 -0.97
CA VAL A 72 10.13 6.98 -2.38
C VAL A 72 10.23 5.61 -3.06
N ILE A 73 11.33 4.89 -2.86
CA ILE A 73 11.51 3.52 -3.41
C ILE A 73 10.44 2.58 -2.84
N GLY A 74 10.22 2.59 -1.53
CA GLY A 74 9.20 1.77 -0.87
C GLY A 74 7.79 2.09 -1.37
N ASN A 75 7.46 3.38 -1.51
CA ASN A 75 6.18 3.81 -2.07
C ASN A 75 6.00 3.36 -3.51
N PHE A 76 7.05 3.43 -4.33
CA PHE A 76 7.01 2.95 -5.72
C PHE A 76 6.77 1.44 -5.78
N LEU A 77 7.54 0.65 -5.03
CA LEU A 77 7.38 -0.79 -5.00
C LEU A 77 5.99 -1.20 -4.52
N MET A 78 5.50 -0.56 -3.45
CA MET A 78 4.16 -0.80 -2.92
C MET A 78 3.08 -0.45 -3.95
N ALA A 79 3.10 0.74 -4.54
CA ALA A 79 2.10 1.16 -5.53
C ALA A 79 2.15 0.27 -6.80
N TYR A 80 3.35 -0.09 -7.25
CA TYR A 80 3.55 -0.97 -8.41
C TYR A 80 2.97 -2.37 -8.16
N VAL A 81 3.36 -3.01 -7.06
CA VAL A 81 2.85 -4.35 -6.71
C VAL A 81 1.35 -4.30 -6.45
N PHE A 82 0.86 -3.25 -5.81
CA PHE A 82 -0.56 -3.13 -5.50
C PHE A 82 -1.41 -2.93 -6.76
N ALA A 83 -0.93 -2.18 -7.76
CA ALA A 83 -1.56 -2.08 -9.07
C ALA A 83 -1.68 -3.46 -9.75
N HIS A 84 -0.61 -4.27 -9.71
CA HIS A 84 -0.63 -5.63 -10.23
C HIS A 84 -1.58 -6.54 -9.45
N ASN A 85 -1.62 -6.41 -8.13
CA ASN A 85 -2.56 -7.17 -7.31
C ASN A 85 -4.01 -6.83 -7.68
N ILE A 86 -4.37 -5.54 -7.73
CA ILE A 86 -5.71 -5.08 -8.15
C ILE A 86 -6.07 -5.59 -9.55
N ALA A 87 -5.12 -5.61 -10.47
CA ALA A 87 -5.34 -6.09 -11.82
C ALA A 87 -5.44 -7.63 -11.90
N ALA A 88 -4.69 -8.37 -11.08
CA ALA A 88 -4.83 -9.82 -10.98
C ALA A 88 -6.20 -10.21 -10.38
N TRP A 89 -6.68 -9.45 -9.40
CA TRP A 89 -8.00 -9.67 -8.79
C TRP A 89 -9.16 -9.41 -9.76
N SER A 90 -8.98 -8.65 -10.84
CA SER A 90 -10.05 -8.48 -11.84
C SER A 90 -10.40 -9.74 -12.63
N PHE A 91 -9.61 -10.81 -12.53
CA PHE A 91 -9.95 -12.12 -13.10
C PHE A 91 -10.82 -13.00 -12.20
N VAL A 92 -11.07 -12.58 -10.95
CA VAL A 92 -12.00 -13.30 -10.07
C VAL A 92 -13.43 -13.08 -10.58
N PRO A 93 -14.26 -14.14 -10.66
CA PRO A 93 -15.65 -14.02 -11.13
C PRO A 93 -16.42 -12.91 -10.38
N ASP A 94 -17.28 -12.20 -11.10
CA ASP A 94 -18.12 -11.09 -10.62
C ASP A 94 -17.40 -9.81 -10.16
N MET A 95 -16.05 -9.75 -10.17
CA MET A 95 -15.32 -8.53 -9.81
C MET A 95 -15.56 -7.37 -10.79
N GLU A 96 -15.89 -7.68 -12.04
CA GLU A 96 -16.27 -6.70 -13.06
C GLU A 96 -17.56 -5.91 -12.72
N ASN A 97 -18.44 -6.50 -11.91
CA ASN A 97 -19.69 -5.87 -11.47
C ASN A 97 -19.53 -5.09 -10.15
N MET A 98 -18.36 -5.16 -9.51
CA MET A 98 -18.09 -4.46 -8.26
C MET A 98 -17.97 -2.95 -8.51
N SER A 99 -18.71 -2.16 -7.75
CA SER A 99 -18.56 -0.69 -7.79
C SER A 99 -17.11 -0.27 -7.51
N ALA A 100 -16.67 0.86 -8.09
CA ALA A 100 -15.32 1.38 -7.87
C ALA A 100 -15.01 1.55 -6.37
N THR A 101 -15.95 2.12 -5.60
CA THR A 101 -15.83 2.24 -4.14
C THR A 101 -15.69 0.88 -3.46
N GLY A 102 -16.49 -0.10 -3.88
CA GLY A 102 -16.39 -1.47 -3.38
C GLY A 102 -15.00 -2.06 -3.63
N ASN A 103 -14.46 -1.89 -4.84
CA ASN A 103 -13.14 -2.39 -5.23
C ASN A 103 -12.00 -1.72 -4.44
N ILE A 104 -12.08 -0.39 -4.27
CA ILE A 104 -11.12 0.39 -3.46
C ILE A 104 -11.09 -0.13 -2.02
N LEU A 105 -12.27 -0.25 -1.39
CA LEU A 105 -12.38 -0.70 0.00
C LEU A 105 -11.92 -2.15 0.15
N ASN A 106 -12.34 -3.05 -0.73
CA ASN A 106 -11.93 -4.46 -0.68
C ASN A 106 -10.41 -4.59 -0.81
N SER A 107 -9.84 -4.00 -1.86
CA SER A 107 -8.41 -4.09 -2.15
C SER A 107 -7.56 -3.55 -0.99
N ALA A 108 -7.93 -2.39 -0.44
CA ALA A 108 -7.19 -1.78 0.66
C ALA A 108 -7.37 -2.54 1.99
N ILE A 109 -8.61 -2.87 2.37
CA ILE A 109 -8.90 -3.49 3.68
C ILE A 109 -8.34 -4.92 3.73
N PHE A 110 -8.51 -5.73 2.69
CA PHE A 110 -8.00 -7.10 2.70
C PHE A 110 -6.47 -7.14 2.71
N THR A 111 -5.82 -6.27 1.91
CA THR A 111 -4.36 -6.15 1.91
C THR A 111 -3.86 -5.69 3.28
N TRP A 112 -4.53 -4.71 3.89
CA TRP A 112 -4.19 -4.23 5.22
C TRP A 112 -4.35 -5.33 6.29
N LEU A 113 -5.49 -6.02 6.31
CA LEU A 113 -5.80 -7.10 7.25
C LEU A 113 -4.83 -8.28 7.12
N GLY A 114 -4.41 -8.62 5.89
CA GLY A 114 -3.56 -9.78 5.63
C GLY A 114 -2.07 -9.54 5.89
N PHE A 115 -1.58 -8.33 5.60
CA PHE A 115 -0.13 -8.09 5.52
C PHE A 115 0.39 -7.05 6.53
N TYR A 116 -0.35 -5.96 6.76
CA TYR A 116 0.12 -4.88 7.64
C TYR A 116 -0.34 -5.07 9.08
N LEU A 117 -1.64 -5.32 9.28
CA LEU A 117 -2.22 -5.46 10.61
C LEU A 117 -1.56 -6.60 11.42
N PRO A 118 -1.34 -7.82 10.88
CA PRO A 118 -0.75 -8.90 11.66
C PRO A 118 0.72 -8.64 12.01
N GLY A 119 1.47 -8.01 11.10
CA GLY A 119 2.88 -7.65 11.33
C GLY A 119 3.03 -6.64 12.47
N GLU A 120 2.25 -5.55 12.44
CA GLU A 120 2.24 -4.55 13.51
C GLU A 120 1.71 -5.12 14.83
N LEU A 121 0.69 -5.99 14.77
CA LEU A 121 0.15 -6.65 15.96
C LEU A 121 1.20 -7.56 16.60
N GLY A 122 1.93 -8.32 15.79
CA GLY A 122 3.06 -9.13 16.22
C GLY A 122 4.14 -8.29 16.91
N GLY A 123 4.57 -7.19 16.29
CA GLY A 123 5.54 -6.28 16.90
C GLY A 123 5.05 -5.67 18.22
N THR A 124 3.76 -5.37 18.33
CA THR A 124 3.14 -4.83 19.55
C THR A 124 3.18 -5.83 20.69
N VAL A 125 2.73 -7.07 20.43
CA VAL A 125 2.63 -8.11 21.44
C VAL A 125 3.99 -8.69 21.83
N TRP A 126 4.85 -8.96 20.85
CA TRP A 126 6.10 -9.71 21.06
C TRP A 126 7.31 -8.80 21.29
N GLU A 127 7.40 -7.66 20.58
CA GLU A 127 8.51 -6.71 20.74
C GLU A 127 8.21 -5.62 21.78
N LYS A 128 7.05 -5.71 22.45
CA LYS A 128 6.59 -4.76 23.48
C LYS A 128 6.52 -3.32 22.99
N LYS A 129 6.27 -3.11 21.69
CA LYS A 129 5.92 -1.78 21.15
C LYS A 129 4.60 -1.32 21.77
N SER A 130 4.40 0.00 21.88
CA SER A 130 3.20 0.53 22.52
C SER A 130 1.97 0.39 21.62
N TRP A 131 0.79 0.20 22.22
CA TRP A 131 -0.48 0.20 21.49
C TRP A 131 -0.75 1.54 20.78
N LYS A 132 -0.18 2.64 21.26
CA LYS A 132 -0.28 3.91 20.56
C LYS A 132 0.52 3.88 19.25
N LEU A 133 1.74 3.35 19.27
CA LEU A 133 2.55 3.18 18.08
C LEU A 133 1.86 2.24 17.08
N PHE A 134 1.24 1.15 17.58
CA PHE A 134 0.43 0.24 16.77
C PHE A 134 -0.65 0.99 15.97
N PHE A 135 -1.51 1.76 16.65
CA PHE A 135 -2.60 2.48 15.97
C PHE A 135 -2.10 3.54 15.00
N ILE A 136 -0.99 4.22 15.32
CA ILE A 136 -0.36 5.20 14.42
C ILE A 136 0.13 4.51 13.14
N ASN A 137 0.87 3.41 13.26
CA ASN A 137 1.47 2.73 12.10
C ASN A 137 0.44 1.95 11.30
N THR A 138 -0.38 1.14 11.95
CA THR A 138 -1.40 0.35 11.24
C THR A 138 -2.44 1.25 10.58
N GLY A 139 -2.80 2.36 11.23
CA GLY A 139 -3.70 3.37 10.67
C GLY A 139 -3.09 4.07 9.45
N TYR A 140 -1.79 4.40 9.49
CA TYR A 140 -1.08 4.93 8.33
C TYR A 140 -1.14 3.96 7.15
N HIS A 141 -0.85 2.68 7.36
CA HIS A 141 -0.86 1.69 6.30
C HIS A 141 -2.24 1.50 5.67
N LEU A 142 -3.31 1.52 6.47
CA LEU A 142 -4.67 1.49 5.93
C LEU A 142 -4.98 2.75 5.11
N ALA A 143 -4.67 3.94 5.63
CA ALA A 143 -4.89 5.21 4.92
C ALA A 143 -4.09 5.26 3.61
N SER A 144 -2.84 4.79 3.65
CA SER A 144 -1.94 4.68 2.50
C SER A 144 -2.54 3.80 1.41
N LEU A 145 -2.97 2.59 1.78
CA LEU A 145 -3.61 1.66 0.84
C LEU A 145 -4.90 2.24 0.25
N LEU A 146 -5.72 2.95 1.04
CA LEU A 146 -6.94 3.58 0.53
C LEU A 146 -6.64 4.68 -0.51
N VAL A 147 -5.66 5.55 -0.23
CA VAL A 147 -5.24 6.61 -1.16
C VAL A 147 -4.69 6.01 -2.45
N VAL A 148 -3.78 5.04 -2.34
CA VAL A 148 -3.16 4.39 -3.50
C VAL A 148 -4.20 3.62 -4.31
N ALA A 149 -5.07 2.82 -3.68
CA ALA A 149 -6.14 2.09 -4.37
C ALA A 149 -7.10 3.03 -5.10
N THR A 150 -7.46 4.17 -4.48
CA THR A 150 -8.33 5.18 -5.09
C THR A 150 -7.72 5.73 -6.38
N ILE A 151 -6.45 6.11 -6.35
CA ILE A 151 -5.75 6.62 -7.53
C ILE A 151 -5.66 5.53 -8.61
N LEU A 152 -5.23 4.33 -8.24
CA LEU A 152 -5.04 3.24 -9.20
C LEU A 152 -6.34 2.76 -9.84
N ILE A 153 -7.47 2.77 -9.13
CA ILE A 153 -8.76 2.29 -9.63
C ILE A 153 -9.51 3.36 -10.40
N LEU A 154 -9.52 4.61 -9.91
CA LEU A 154 -10.23 5.70 -10.59
C LEU A 154 -9.48 6.24 -11.80
N TRP A 155 -8.17 5.99 -11.86
CA TRP A 155 -7.29 6.37 -12.97
C TRP A 155 -6.77 5.13 -13.73
N LYS A 156 -7.62 4.09 -13.84
CA LYS A 156 -7.38 2.97 -14.76
C LYS A 156 -7.37 3.45 -16.20
#